data_AF-A0A0A1XIQ7-F1
#
_entry.id   AF-A0A0A1XIQ7-F1
#
_cell.length_a   1.000
_cell.length_b   1.000
_cell.length_c   1.000
_cell.angle_alpha   90.00
_cell.angle_beta   90.00
_cell.angle_gamma   90.00
#
_symmetry.space_group_name_H-M   'P 1'
#
loop_
_entity.id
_entity.type
_entity.pdbx_description
1 polymer ?
#
loop_
_entity_poly.entity_id
_entity_poly.type
_entity_poly.pdbx_seq_one_letter_code
_entity_poly.pdbx_strand_id
1 'polypeptide(L)'
;MSLQKQIRELSKPYYWINIILSISYVIAKKLYPLCTRLFHHRGEEMCELDSRETEILFFLLIVVMIRSRKTGSVTMVNYLSASFLYTKVANVILWTYSDFRYGIAFLLVCVLVSTVLPEPSYRGPEHITYFRNMQTFEEELVRDKRISWFICFYTVWNPSCVNFAPIFAELSGEYALDNLKFGKVDIGRFPDVAQKYRISDSSFSRQLPTVILFKNGKEEERRPCGDSKGKLQKFFFSADNVRAAFGLNQLYKECVENPLKKPKQITTTVTAAVKKAQ
;
A
#
# COMPACT_ATOMS: atom_id res chain seq x y z
N MET A 1 -14.48 -2.77 1.76
CA MET A 1 -14.45 -1.29 2.01
C MET A 1 -15.71 -0.66 1.44
N SER A 2 -16.58 -0.11 2.30
CA SER A 2 -17.86 0.50 1.89
C SER A 2 -17.68 1.67 0.91
N LEU A 3 -18.61 1.82 -0.04
CA LEU A 3 -18.66 2.90 -1.03
C LEU A 3 -18.52 4.28 -0.37
N GLN A 4 -19.17 4.48 0.77
CA GLN A 4 -19.11 5.74 1.53
C GLN A 4 -17.68 6.08 2.00
N LYS A 5 -16.92 5.07 2.45
CA LYS A 5 -15.52 5.26 2.86
C LYS A 5 -14.66 5.63 1.65
N GLN A 6 -14.93 5.04 0.48
CA GLN A 6 -14.20 5.39 -0.75
C GLN A 6 -14.50 6.84 -1.21
N ILE A 7 -15.75 7.27 -1.17
CA ILE A 7 -16.14 8.65 -1.51
C ILE A 7 -15.50 9.65 -0.55
N ARG A 8 -15.47 9.33 0.76
CA ARG A 8 -14.80 10.16 1.76
C ARG A 8 -13.28 10.23 1.57
N GLU A 9 -12.67 9.16 1.08
CA GLU A 9 -11.25 9.19 0.73
C GLU A 9 -11.00 10.05 -0.52
N LEU A 10 -11.85 9.90 -1.55
CA LEU A 10 -11.80 10.68 -2.79
C LEU A 10 -12.07 12.18 -2.58
N SER A 11 -12.74 12.58 -1.50
CA SER A 11 -12.98 13.99 -1.18
C SER A 11 -11.73 14.71 -0.65
N LYS A 12 -10.65 14.00 -0.35
CA LYS A 12 -9.39 14.61 0.09
C LYS A 12 -8.80 15.49 -1.03
N PRO A 13 -8.20 16.65 -0.69
CA PRO A 13 -7.73 17.63 -1.68
C PRO A 13 -6.69 17.05 -2.65
N TYR A 14 -5.92 16.06 -2.21
CA TYR A 14 -4.99 15.31 -3.04
C TYR A 14 -5.64 14.80 -4.34
N TYR A 15 -6.78 14.12 -4.28
CA TYR A 15 -7.38 13.51 -5.47
C TYR A 15 -7.91 14.56 -6.43
N TRP A 16 -8.57 15.60 -5.94
CA TRP A 16 -9.09 16.70 -6.76
C TRP A 16 -8.00 17.45 -7.50
N ILE A 17 -6.91 17.80 -6.80
CA ILE A 17 -5.79 18.52 -7.42
C ILE A 17 -5.11 17.64 -8.48
N ASN A 18 -4.93 16.35 -8.21
CA ASN A 18 -4.36 15.44 -9.21
C ASN A 18 -5.30 15.20 -10.41
N ILE A 19 -6.63 15.19 -10.21
CA ILE A 19 -7.60 15.16 -11.32
C ILE A 19 -7.44 16.43 -12.18
N ILE A 20 -7.41 17.61 -11.56
CA ILE A 20 -7.24 18.89 -12.26
C ILE A 20 -5.93 18.90 -13.05
N LEU A 21 -4.81 18.50 -12.45
CA LEU A 21 -3.52 18.38 -13.15
C LEU A 21 -3.60 17.39 -14.31
N SER A 22 -4.34 16.29 -14.15
CA SER A 22 -4.46 15.24 -15.15
C SER A 22 -5.19 15.68 -16.41
N ILE A 23 -6.22 16.53 -16.26
CA ILE A 23 -7.02 17.06 -17.37
C ILE A 23 -6.56 18.45 -17.83
N SER A 24 -5.54 19.01 -17.18
CA SER A 24 -5.10 20.40 -17.36
C SER A 24 -4.79 20.76 -18.81
N TYR A 25 -4.06 19.91 -19.54
CA TYR A 25 -3.72 20.16 -20.95
C TYR A 25 -4.96 20.18 -21.85
N VAL A 26 -5.84 19.18 -21.71
CA VAL A 26 -7.04 19.05 -22.52
C VAL A 26 -8.00 20.22 -22.26
N ILE A 27 -8.17 20.63 -20.99
CA ILE A 27 -8.96 21.80 -20.64
C ILE A 27 -8.33 23.07 -21.22
N ALA A 28 -7.00 23.25 -21.08
CA ALA A 28 -6.32 24.42 -21.61
C ALA A 28 -6.48 24.55 -23.13
N LYS A 29 -6.54 23.43 -23.86
CA LYS A 29 -6.84 23.43 -25.30
C LYS A 29 -8.30 23.69 -25.65
N LYS A 30 -9.24 23.06 -24.95
CA LYS A 30 -10.66 23.12 -25.31
C LYS A 30 -11.38 24.35 -24.77
N LEU A 31 -10.87 24.96 -23.70
CA LEU A 31 -11.47 26.16 -23.14
C LEU A 31 -10.94 27.40 -23.87
N TYR A 32 -11.76 27.95 -24.76
CA TYR A 32 -11.43 29.10 -25.63
C TYR A 32 -10.63 30.24 -24.96
N PRO A 33 -11.01 30.76 -23.78
CA PRO A 33 -10.25 31.84 -23.13
C PRO A 33 -8.85 31.42 -22.62
N LEU A 34 -8.65 30.14 -22.25
CA LEU A 34 -7.32 29.64 -21.88
C LEU A 34 -6.48 29.35 -23.11
N CYS A 35 -7.12 28.76 -24.12
CA CYS A 35 -6.46 28.36 -25.35
C CYS A 35 -5.81 29.56 -26.06
N THR A 36 -6.59 30.61 -26.28
CA THR A 36 -6.14 31.82 -26.98
C THR A 36 -5.02 32.55 -26.25
N ARG A 37 -4.94 32.45 -24.92
CA ARG A 37 -3.86 33.04 -24.12
C ARG A 37 -2.59 32.19 -24.11
N LEU A 38 -2.72 30.88 -23.95
CA LEU A 38 -1.58 29.98 -23.77
C LEU A 38 -0.96 29.51 -25.09
N PHE A 39 -1.76 29.43 -26.16
CA PHE A 39 -1.37 28.85 -27.45
C PHE A 39 -1.44 29.86 -28.61
N HIS A 40 -1.45 31.16 -28.34
CA HIS A 40 -1.45 32.22 -29.37
C HIS A 40 -0.34 32.01 -30.42
N HIS A 41 0.81 31.45 -30.02
CA HIS A 41 1.95 31.20 -30.89
C HIS A 41 1.72 30.13 -31.97
N ARG A 42 0.60 29.41 -31.94
CA ARG A 42 0.34 28.25 -32.81
C ARG A 42 -0.51 28.53 -34.07
N GLY A 43 -1.00 29.76 -34.27
CA GLY A 43 -1.76 30.13 -35.48
C GLY A 43 -3.24 29.69 -35.46
N GLU A 44 -3.85 29.52 -36.64
CA GLU A 44 -5.31 29.43 -36.82
C GLU A 44 -5.96 28.19 -36.14
N GLU A 45 -5.26 27.06 -36.08
CA GLU A 45 -5.76 25.81 -35.45
C GLU A 45 -5.30 25.65 -33.99
N MET A 46 -5.05 26.77 -33.29
CA MET A 46 -4.47 26.74 -31.95
C MET A 46 -5.33 26.05 -30.88
N CYS A 47 -6.64 25.83 -31.08
CA CYS A 47 -7.50 25.19 -30.07
C CYS A 47 -7.90 23.75 -30.42
N GLU A 48 -7.46 23.24 -31.56
CA GLU A 48 -7.67 21.86 -31.94
C GLU A 48 -6.54 20.96 -31.42
N LEU A 49 -6.85 19.67 -31.31
CA LEU A 49 -5.86 18.66 -30.92
C LEU A 49 -5.19 18.15 -32.18
N ASP A 50 -3.88 18.29 -32.25
CA ASP A 50 -3.07 17.78 -33.35
C ASP A 50 -3.05 16.23 -33.32
N SER A 51 -2.69 15.60 -34.44
CA SER A 51 -2.59 14.14 -34.56
C SER A 51 -1.61 13.58 -33.53
N ARG A 52 -0.45 14.22 -33.33
CA ARG A 52 0.53 13.79 -32.31
C ARG A 52 -0.01 13.87 -30.89
N GLU A 53 -0.79 14.89 -30.58
CA GLU A 53 -1.39 15.05 -29.24
C GLU A 53 -2.44 13.95 -29.00
N THR A 54 -3.22 13.65 -30.03
CA THR A 54 -4.21 12.58 -30.01
C THR A 54 -3.56 11.21 -29.85
N GLU A 55 -2.43 10.95 -30.53
CA GLU A 55 -1.63 9.72 -30.37
C GLU A 55 -1.12 9.56 -28.93
N ILE A 56 -0.59 10.63 -28.32
CA ILE A 56 -0.11 10.61 -26.93
C ILE A 56 -1.26 10.29 -25.96
N LEU A 57 -2.42 10.93 -26.14
CA LEU A 57 -3.60 10.70 -25.30
C LEU A 57 -4.15 9.27 -25.48
N PHE A 58 -4.14 8.74 -26.70
CA PHE A 58 -4.55 7.37 -26.97
C PHE A 58 -3.60 6.35 -26.34
N PHE A 59 -2.29 6.58 -26.45
CA PHE A 59 -1.28 5.75 -25.79
C PHE A 59 -1.44 5.77 -24.27
N LEU A 60 -1.70 6.94 -23.67
CA LEU A 60 -2.00 7.06 -22.25
C LEU A 60 -3.20 6.18 -21.85
N LEU A 61 -4.29 6.23 -22.63
CA LEU A 61 -5.49 5.42 -22.37
C LEU A 61 -5.15 3.92 -22.38
N ILE A 62 -4.38 3.45 -23.37
CA ILE A 62 -3.92 2.05 -23.44
C ILE A 62 -3.08 1.68 -22.20
N VAL A 63 -2.11 2.51 -21.82
CA VAL A 63 -1.24 2.25 -20.67
C VAL A 63 -2.07 2.16 -19.37
N VAL A 64 -2.97 3.11 -19.15
CA VAL A 64 -3.87 3.11 -17.99
C VAL A 64 -4.75 1.87 -18.00
N MET A 65 -5.32 1.48 -19.14
CA MET A 65 -6.15 0.27 -19.27
C MET A 65 -5.36 -1.01 -18.97
N ILE A 66 -4.16 -1.17 -19.53
CA ILE A 66 -3.31 -2.36 -19.29
C ILE A 66 -2.90 -2.46 -17.82
N ARG A 67 -2.47 -1.34 -17.23
CA ARG A 67 -2.07 -1.28 -15.82
C ARG A 67 -3.25 -1.54 -14.90
N SER A 68 -4.42 -1.03 -15.25
CA SER A 68 -5.66 -1.31 -14.53
C SER A 68 -5.96 -2.81 -14.51
N ARG A 69 -5.91 -3.48 -15.67
CA ARG A 69 -6.14 -4.94 -15.75
C ARG A 69 -5.13 -5.76 -14.95
N LYS A 70 -3.85 -5.37 -14.93
CA LYS A 70 -2.78 -6.11 -14.23
C LYS A 70 -2.83 -5.98 -12.72
N THR A 71 -3.19 -4.81 -12.21
CA THR A 71 -3.15 -4.51 -10.76
C THR A 71 -4.18 -5.34 -10.00
N GLY A 72 -5.30 -5.70 -10.63
CA GLY A 72 -6.30 -6.60 -10.04
C GLY A 72 -6.91 -6.09 -8.72
N SER A 73 -6.64 -4.86 -8.31
CA SER A 73 -7.31 -4.22 -7.18
C SER A 73 -8.75 -3.90 -7.60
N VAL A 74 -9.69 -3.88 -6.66
CA VAL A 74 -11.11 -3.55 -6.95
C VAL A 74 -11.51 -2.17 -6.43
N THR A 75 -10.57 -1.45 -5.80
CA THR A 75 -10.84 -0.14 -5.22
C THR A 75 -10.57 0.97 -6.23
N MET A 76 -11.55 1.85 -6.44
CA MET A 76 -11.42 2.97 -7.39
C MET A 76 -10.25 3.90 -7.05
N VAL A 77 -9.94 4.04 -5.75
CA VAL A 77 -8.85 4.85 -5.23
C VAL A 77 -7.49 4.40 -5.78
N ASN A 78 -7.18 3.10 -5.74
CA ASN A 78 -5.90 2.58 -6.21
C ASN A 78 -5.76 2.71 -7.74
N TYR A 79 -6.86 2.55 -8.48
CA TYR A 79 -6.88 2.80 -9.92
C TYR A 79 -6.56 4.26 -10.24
N LEU A 80 -7.22 5.17 -9.52
CA LEU A 80 -7.07 6.60 -9.74
C LEU A 80 -5.65 7.07 -9.39
N SER A 81 -5.11 6.69 -8.22
CA SER A 81 -3.74 7.01 -7.81
C SER A 81 -2.70 6.51 -8.81
N ALA A 82 -2.82 5.26 -9.30
CA ALA A 82 -1.91 4.73 -10.31
C ALA A 82 -2.01 5.50 -11.63
N SER A 83 -3.22 5.92 -12.02
CA SER A 83 -3.46 6.68 -13.26
C SER A 83 -2.81 8.06 -13.22
N PHE A 84 -2.81 8.74 -12.08
CA PHE A 84 -2.22 10.08 -11.94
C PHE A 84 -0.75 10.16 -12.33
N LEU A 85 0.05 9.13 -12.01
CA LEU A 85 1.45 9.11 -12.41
C LEU A 85 1.61 9.12 -13.93
N TYR A 86 0.90 8.23 -14.63
CA TYR A 86 0.97 8.15 -16.09
C TYR A 86 0.42 9.42 -16.75
N THR A 87 -0.68 9.96 -16.22
CA THR A 87 -1.27 11.17 -16.78
C THR A 87 -0.40 12.39 -16.53
N LYS A 88 0.31 12.50 -15.41
CA LYS A 88 1.31 13.56 -15.18
C LYS A 88 2.45 13.48 -16.20
N VAL A 89 2.99 12.28 -16.43
CA VAL A 89 4.06 12.09 -17.44
C VAL A 89 3.57 12.49 -18.83
N ALA A 90 2.38 12.04 -19.23
CA ALA A 90 1.78 12.43 -20.51
C ALA A 90 1.54 13.94 -20.61
N ASN A 91 1.04 14.59 -19.55
CA ASN A 91 0.87 16.04 -19.53
C ASN A 91 2.20 16.79 -19.61
N VAL A 92 3.26 16.33 -18.94
CA VAL A 92 4.61 16.91 -19.09
C VAL A 92 5.05 16.87 -20.56
N ILE A 93 4.84 15.73 -21.24
CA ILE A 93 5.17 15.57 -22.66
C ILE A 93 4.34 16.53 -23.52
N LEU A 94 3.02 16.60 -23.29
CA LEU A 94 2.11 17.47 -24.06
C LEU A 94 2.43 18.97 -23.86
N TRP A 95 2.66 19.39 -22.61
CA TRP A 95 3.05 20.76 -22.31
C TRP A 95 4.41 21.12 -22.92
N THR A 96 5.40 20.20 -22.85
CA THR A 96 6.72 20.38 -23.47
C THR A 96 6.63 20.43 -25.00
N TYR A 97 5.76 19.62 -25.61
CA TYR A 97 5.50 19.63 -27.05
C TYR A 97 4.89 20.96 -27.51
N SER A 98 4.03 21.58 -26.69
CA SER A 98 3.50 22.91 -26.99
C SER A 98 4.54 24.01 -26.84
N ASP A 99 5.25 24.04 -25.72
CA ASP A 99 6.39 24.92 -25.46
C ASP A 99 7.20 24.33 -24.29
N PHE A 100 8.52 24.22 -24.48
CA PHE A 100 9.42 23.68 -23.48
C PHE A 100 9.32 24.37 -22.10
N ARG A 101 9.05 25.69 -22.08
CA ARG A 101 8.89 26.49 -20.85
C ARG A 101 7.65 26.05 -20.05
N TYR A 102 6.54 25.78 -20.73
CA TYR A 102 5.32 25.29 -20.07
C TYR A 102 5.50 23.87 -19.54
N GLY A 103 6.25 23.03 -20.26
CA GLY A 103 6.65 21.70 -19.79
C GLY A 103 7.41 21.75 -18.46
N ILE A 104 8.43 22.62 -18.36
CA ILE A 104 9.20 22.81 -17.12
C ILE A 104 8.31 23.37 -16.01
N ALA A 105 7.50 24.38 -16.29
CA ALA A 105 6.59 24.96 -15.29
C ALA A 105 5.61 23.92 -14.73
N PHE A 106 5.03 23.09 -15.60
CA PHE A 106 4.13 22.01 -15.20
C PHE A 106 4.85 20.94 -14.37
N LEU A 107 6.08 20.59 -14.72
CA LEU A 107 6.90 19.66 -13.95
C LEU A 107 7.19 20.21 -12.54
N LEU A 108 7.55 21.48 -12.42
CA LEU A 108 7.76 22.15 -11.13
C LEU A 108 6.49 22.16 -10.28
N VAL A 109 5.33 22.44 -10.88
CA VAL A 109 4.03 22.36 -10.19
C VAL A 109 3.76 20.92 -9.72
N CYS A 110 4.04 19.91 -10.54
CA CYS A 110 3.88 18.51 -10.14
C CYS A 110 4.75 18.14 -8.94
N VAL A 111 6.02 18.56 -8.93
CA VAL A 111 6.94 18.33 -7.81
C VAL A 111 6.46 19.04 -6.55
N LEU A 112 6.09 20.33 -6.67
CA LEU A 112 5.56 21.12 -5.56
C LEU A 112 4.32 20.45 -4.95
N VAL A 113 3.33 20.08 -5.78
CA VAL A 113 2.12 19.39 -5.31
C VAL A 113 2.47 18.06 -4.63
N SER A 114 3.41 17.28 -5.16
CA SER A 114 3.85 16.04 -4.53
C SER A 114 4.50 16.24 -3.15
N THR A 115 5.16 17.37 -2.92
CA THR A 115 5.75 17.70 -1.60
C THR A 115 4.73 18.26 -0.60
N VAL A 116 3.81 19.12 -1.06
CA VAL A 116 2.81 19.78 -0.20
C VAL A 116 1.64 18.84 0.11
N LEU A 117 1.24 18.03 -0.87
CA LEU A 117 0.10 17.13 -0.80
C LEU A 117 0.54 15.71 -1.19
N PRO A 118 1.19 14.99 -0.27
CA PRO A 118 1.50 13.58 -0.49
C PRO A 118 0.22 12.74 -0.55
N GLU A 119 0.33 11.56 -1.15
CA GLU A 119 -0.78 10.60 -1.18
C GLU A 119 -1.26 10.27 0.25
N PRO A 120 -2.56 10.32 0.53
CA PRO A 120 -3.07 10.06 1.86
C PRO A 120 -2.90 8.58 2.21
N SER A 121 -1.95 8.29 3.11
CA SER A 121 -1.80 6.96 3.73
C SER A 121 -2.69 6.82 4.98
N TYR A 122 -2.86 5.59 5.46
CA TYR A 122 -3.48 5.31 6.75
C TYR A 122 -2.72 6.01 7.88
N ARG A 123 -3.44 6.72 8.77
CA ARG A 123 -2.87 7.47 9.91
C ARG A 123 -3.44 7.03 11.27
N GLY A 124 -4.16 5.91 11.30
CA GLY A 124 -4.73 5.39 12.54
C GLY A 124 -3.68 4.67 13.41
N PRO A 125 -4.08 4.16 14.58
CA PRO A 125 -3.19 3.34 15.41
C PRO A 125 -2.80 2.08 14.65
N GLU A 126 -1.50 1.79 14.59
CA GLU A 126 -0.99 0.52 14.08
C GLU A 126 -0.15 -0.18 15.15
N HIS A 127 -0.31 -1.50 15.25
CA HIS A 127 0.37 -2.34 16.22
C HIS A 127 1.13 -3.44 15.47
N ILE A 128 2.12 -3.03 14.68
CA ILE A 128 2.89 -3.92 13.81
C ILE A 128 4.34 -4.00 14.29
N THR A 129 4.82 -5.23 14.50
CA THR A 129 6.24 -5.50 14.75
C THR A 129 6.98 -5.69 13.43
N TYR A 130 8.02 -4.90 13.19
CA TYR A 130 8.84 -5.02 11.98
C TYR A 130 10.06 -5.90 12.26
N PHE A 131 10.11 -7.07 11.62
CA PHE A 131 11.24 -7.98 11.74
C PHE A 131 12.34 -7.61 10.75
N ARG A 132 13.58 -7.53 11.26
CA ARG A 132 14.75 -7.03 10.53
C ARG A 132 15.83 -8.09 10.28
N ASN A 133 15.59 -9.34 10.64
CA ASN A 133 16.46 -10.48 10.33
C ASN A 133 15.67 -11.78 10.60
N MET A 134 16.16 -12.90 10.07
CA MET A 134 15.53 -14.21 10.25
C MET A 134 15.60 -14.73 11.69
N GLN A 135 16.70 -14.48 12.40
CA GLN A 135 16.94 -15.00 13.76
C GLN A 135 15.90 -14.47 14.76
N THR A 136 15.76 -13.15 14.84
CA THR A 136 14.77 -12.47 15.70
C THR A 136 13.35 -12.87 15.32
N PHE A 137 13.06 -13.07 14.03
CA PHE A 137 11.74 -13.52 13.60
C PHE A 137 11.40 -14.92 14.12
N GLU A 138 12.31 -15.88 13.94
CA GLU A 138 12.14 -17.26 14.39
C GLU A 138 12.10 -17.38 15.91
N GLU A 139 12.98 -16.65 16.60
CA GLU A 139 13.01 -16.58 18.05
C GLU A 139 11.66 -16.10 18.59
N GLU A 140 11.10 -15.01 18.05
CA GLU A 140 9.78 -14.51 18.49
C GLU A 140 8.62 -15.45 18.17
N LEU A 141 8.69 -16.23 17.09
CA LEU A 141 7.69 -17.26 16.77
C LEU A 141 7.72 -18.44 17.77
N VAL A 142 8.89 -18.81 18.27
CA VAL A 142 9.07 -19.97 19.15
C VAL A 142 9.01 -19.60 20.64
N ARG A 143 9.35 -18.35 20.98
CA ARG A 143 9.47 -17.84 22.35
C ARG A 143 8.21 -18.03 23.19
N ASP A 144 7.05 -17.66 22.66
CA ASP A 144 5.77 -17.90 23.32
C ASP A 144 4.74 -18.43 22.32
N LYS A 145 4.61 -19.77 22.30
CA LYS A 145 3.70 -20.51 21.42
C LYS A 145 2.22 -20.17 21.65
N ARG A 146 1.88 -19.54 22.78
CA ARG A 146 0.50 -19.11 23.07
C ARG A 146 0.11 -17.86 22.28
N ILE A 147 1.08 -17.13 21.74
CA ILE A 147 0.86 -15.95 20.91
C ILE A 147 0.60 -16.40 19.47
N SER A 148 -0.53 -15.99 18.92
CA SER A 148 -0.80 -16.11 17.49
C SER A 148 -0.17 -14.94 16.76
N TRP A 149 0.59 -15.22 15.70
CA TRP A 149 1.28 -14.21 14.92
C TRP A 149 0.69 -14.11 13.52
N PHE A 150 0.23 -12.91 13.16
CA PHE A 150 -0.27 -12.61 11.83
C PHE A 150 0.81 -11.83 11.07
N ILE A 151 1.49 -12.52 10.14
CA ILE A 151 2.72 -12.01 9.51
C ILE A 151 2.49 -11.72 8.03
N CYS A 152 2.84 -10.51 7.61
CA CYS A 152 2.85 -10.10 6.20
C CYS A 152 4.30 -10.05 5.66
N PHE A 153 4.57 -10.91 4.68
CA PHE A 153 5.79 -10.89 3.87
C PHE A 153 5.55 -9.99 2.65
N TYR A 154 6.39 -8.97 2.52
CA TYR A 154 6.20 -7.91 1.53
C TYR A 154 7.52 -7.42 0.95
N THR A 155 7.43 -6.62 -0.10
CA THR A 155 8.54 -5.78 -0.59
C THR A 155 8.05 -4.35 -0.76
N VAL A 156 8.97 -3.39 -0.66
CA VAL A 156 8.64 -1.95 -0.76
C VAL A 156 8.27 -1.49 -2.18
N TRP A 157 8.72 -2.22 -3.19
CA TRP A 157 8.57 -1.84 -4.60
C TRP A 157 7.38 -2.53 -5.29
N ASN A 158 6.79 -3.56 -4.68
CA ASN A 158 5.67 -4.29 -5.27
C ASN A 158 4.35 -3.51 -5.07
N PRO A 159 3.62 -3.15 -6.14
CA PRO A 159 2.38 -2.35 -6.03
C PRO A 159 1.29 -3.01 -5.20
N SER A 160 1.16 -4.34 -5.25
CA SER A 160 0.17 -5.08 -4.44
C SER A 160 0.49 -4.97 -2.96
N CYS A 161 1.78 -5.00 -2.59
CA CYS A 161 2.23 -4.79 -1.21
C CYS A 161 1.98 -3.37 -0.73
N VAL A 162 2.29 -2.35 -1.54
CA VAL A 162 2.05 -0.93 -1.22
C VAL A 162 0.55 -0.69 -0.97
N ASN A 163 -0.30 -1.22 -1.83
CA ASN A 163 -1.76 -1.10 -1.71
C ASN A 163 -2.33 -1.86 -0.49
N PHE A 164 -1.69 -2.96 -0.08
CA PHE A 164 -2.12 -3.76 1.07
C PHE A 164 -1.63 -3.21 2.42
N ALA A 165 -0.51 -2.49 2.44
CA ALA A 165 0.06 -1.93 3.66
C ALA A 165 -0.94 -1.14 4.55
N PRO A 166 -1.75 -0.19 4.04
CA PRO A 166 -2.71 0.53 4.86
C PRO A 166 -3.85 -0.36 5.38
N ILE A 167 -4.22 -1.40 4.62
CA ILE A 167 -5.25 -2.37 5.04
C ILE A 167 -4.73 -3.21 6.20
N PHE A 168 -3.48 -3.67 6.10
CA PHE A 168 -2.84 -4.44 7.16
C PHE A 168 -2.64 -3.61 8.44
N ALA A 169 -2.31 -2.32 8.30
CA ALA A 169 -2.25 -1.38 9.43
C ALA A 169 -3.62 -1.21 10.10
N GLU A 170 -4.69 -0.98 9.33
CA GLU A 170 -6.05 -0.91 9.84
C GLU A 170 -6.45 -2.17 10.63
N LEU A 171 -6.19 -3.36 10.06
CA LEU A 171 -6.46 -4.63 10.74
C LEU A 171 -5.65 -4.79 12.04
N SER A 172 -4.39 -4.33 12.05
CA SER A 172 -3.58 -4.39 13.28
C SER A 172 -4.15 -3.47 14.38
N GLY A 173 -4.67 -2.30 14.02
CA GLY A 173 -5.31 -1.39 14.98
C GLY A 173 -6.62 -1.95 15.55
N GLU A 174 -7.32 -2.78 14.79
CA GLU A 174 -8.59 -3.39 15.21
C GLU A 174 -8.43 -4.68 16.02
N TYR A 175 -7.46 -5.53 15.67
CA TYR A 175 -7.38 -6.90 16.18
C TYR A 175 -6.16 -7.21 17.03
N ALA A 176 -5.17 -6.31 17.12
CA ALA A 176 -3.97 -6.60 17.90
C ALA A 176 -4.28 -6.72 19.40
N LEU A 177 -3.75 -7.77 20.01
CA LEU A 177 -3.83 -8.09 21.43
C LEU A 177 -2.47 -8.62 21.90
N ASP A 178 -2.28 -8.78 23.20
CA ASP A 178 -1.05 -9.37 23.76
C ASP A 178 -0.78 -10.80 23.24
N ASN A 179 -1.85 -11.54 22.92
CA ASN A 179 -1.84 -12.91 22.39
C ASN A 179 -2.19 -13.04 20.90
N LEU A 180 -2.47 -11.93 20.21
CA LEU A 180 -2.65 -11.87 18.76
C LEU A 180 -1.86 -10.68 18.20
N LYS A 181 -0.67 -10.95 17.69
CA LYS A 181 0.27 -9.91 17.25
C LYS A 181 0.37 -9.84 15.73
N PHE A 182 0.60 -8.64 15.23
CA PHE A 182 0.79 -8.38 13.80
C PHE A 182 2.27 -8.11 13.53
N GLY A 183 2.77 -8.64 12.42
CA GLY A 183 4.17 -8.49 12.03
C GLY A 183 4.38 -8.31 10.54
N LYS A 184 5.47 -7.64 10.18
CA LYS A 184 5.89 -7.44 8.78
C LYS A 184 7.34 -7.83 8.58
N VAL A 185 7.61 -8.52 7.48
CA VAL A 185 8.96 -8.91 7.07
C VAL A 185 9.21 -8.44 5.63
N ASP A 186 10.23 -7.61 5.43
CA ASP A 186 10.64 -7.18 4.09
C ASP A 186 11.56 -8.24 3.47
N ILE A 187 10.98 -9.10 2.63
CA ILE A 187 11.72 -10.21 2.01
C ILE A 187 12.66 -9.73 0.89
N GLY A 188 12.49 -8.50 0.40
CA GLY A 188 13.42 -7.90 -0.56
C GLY A 188 14.72 -7.45 0.11
N ARG A 189 14.70 -7.21 1.42
CA ARG A 189 15.90 -6.96 2.24
C ARG A 189 16.43 -8.21 2.92
N PHE A 190 15.55 -9.16 3.26
CA PHE A 190 15.88 -10.40 3.97
C PHE A 190 15.49 -11.63 3.12
N PRO A 191 16.28 -11.95 2.07
CA PRO A 191 15.96 -13.03 1.14
C PRO A 191 16.08 -14.43 1.75
N ASP A 192 16.81 -14.57 2.84
CA ASP A 192 16.91 -15.79 3.65
C ASP A 192 15.55 -16.23 4.20
N VAL A 193 14.76 -15.27 4.69
CA VAL A 193 13.38 -15.53 5.12
C VAL A 193 12.51 -15.96 3.93
N ALA A 194 12.66 -15.29 2.79
CA ALA A 194 11.93 -15.61 1.56
C ALA A 194 12.16 -17.08 1.14
N GLN A 195 13.43 -17.50 1.16
CA GLN A 195 13.84 -18.86 0.79
C GLN A 195 13.25 -19.90 1.75
N LYS A 196 13.31 -19.65 3.07
CA LYS A 196 12.77 -20.56 4.08
C LYS A 196 11.27 -20.80 3.92
N TYR A 197 10.51 -19.74 3.67
CA TYR A 197 9.06 -19.83 3.50
C TYR A 197 8.61 -20.09 2.05
N ARG A 198 9.57 -20.26 1.13
CA ARG A 198 9.37 -20.51 -0.31
C ARG A 198 8.52 -19.43 -0.98
N ILE A 199 8.81 -18.17 -0.66
CA ILE A 199 8.15 -16.99 -1.20
C ILE A 199 9.10 -16.34 -2.20
N SER A 200 8.69 -16.28 -3.47
CA SER A 200 9.41 -15.58 -4.53
C SER A 200 9.04 -14.10 -4.52
N ASP A 201 10.08 -13.27 -4.46
CA ASP A 201 10.03 -11.83 -4.63
C ASP A 201 10.20 -11.39 -6.10
N SER A 202 10.13 -12.30 -7.07
CA SER A 202 10.22 -11.93 -8.49
C SER A 202 9.07 -11.00 -8.90
N SER A 203 9.36 -10.00 -9.74
CA SER A 203 8.35 -9.08 -10.29
C SER A 203 7.26 -9.77 -11.11
N PHE A 204 7.53 -10.98 -11.61
CA PHE A 204 6.55 -11.80 -12.34
C PHE A 204 5.77 -12.76 -11.44
N SER A 205 6.20 -12.92 -10.19
CA SER A 205 5.51 -13.74 -9.20
C SER A 205 4.21 -13.07 -8.74
N ARG A 206 3.19 -13.89 -8.47
CA ARG A 206 1.92 -13.46 -7.86
C ARG A 206 1.85 -13.84 -6.38
N GLN A 207 2.98 -14.19 -5.76
CA GLN A 207 3.04 -14.56 -4.34
C GLN A 207 3.00 -13.34 -3.42
N LEU A 208 3.41 -12.16 -3.89
CA LEU A 208 3.45 -10.96 -3.07
C LEU A 208 2.15 -10.13 -3.14
N PRO A 209 1.64 -9.62 -2.00
CA PRO A 209 2.06 -9.94 -0.64
C PRO A 209 1.68 -11.39 -0.27
N THR A 210 2.48 -12.03 0.59
CA THR A 210 2.08 -13.29 1.25
C THR A 210 1.76 -12.97 2.71
N VAL A 211 0.62 -13.45 3.19
CA VAL A 211 0.21 -13.32 4.59
C VAL A 211 0.05 -14.71 5.17
N ILE A 212 0.65 -14.94 6.34
CA ILE A 212 0.62 -16.22 7.03
C ILE A 212 0.17 -16.01 8.47
N LEU A 213 -0.77 -16.83 8.91
CA LEU A 213 -1.13 -16.96 10.32
C LEU A 213 -0.31 -18.08 10.95
N PHE A 214 0.42 -17.74 12.01
CA PHE A 214 1.17 -18.69 12.82
C PHE A 214 0.44 -18.94 14.14
N LYS A 215 0.18 -20.21 14.45
CA LYS A 215 -0.32 -20.67 15.75
C LYS A 215 0.64 -21.72 16.31
N ASN A 216 0.92 -21.67 17.61
CA ASN A 216 1.85 -22.62 18.25
C ASN A 216 3.24 -22.69 17.59
N GLY A 217 3.71 -21.59 17.00
CA GLY A 217 4.97 -21.52 16.24
C GLY A 217 4.95 -22.25 14.89
N LYS A 218 3.78 -22.66 14.39
CA LYS A 218 3.61 -23.33 13.09
C LYS A 218 2.71 -22.53 12.17
N GLU A 219 2.91 -22.68 10.88
CA GLU A 219 2.05 -22.11 9.84
C GLU A 219 0.70 -22.84 9.83
N GLU A 220 -0.38 -22.08 10.03
CA GLU A 220 -1.75 -22.59 10.06
C GLU A 220 -2.47 -22.33 8.74
N GLU A 221 -2.42 -21.07 8.26
CA GLU A 221 -3.12 -20.62 7.06
C GLU A 221 -2.23 -19.62 6.29
N ARG A 222 -2.23 -19.70 4.96
CA ARG A 222 -1.44 -18.85 4.07
C ARG A 222 -2.29 -18.30 2.92
N ARG A 223 -2.13 -17.02 2.62
CA ARG A 223 -2.69 -16.39 1.40
C ARG A 223 -1.60 -15.62 0.64
N PRO A 224 -1.53 -15.74 -0.71
CA PRO A 224 -2.32 -16.62 -1.56
C PRO A 224 -1.97 -18.11 -1.38
N CYS A 225 -2.96 -19.00 -1.50
CA CYS A 225 -2.75 -20.45 -1.40
C CYS A 225 -2.15 -21.01 -2.69
N GLY A 226 -1.28 -22.01 -2.57
CA GLY A 226 -0.91 -22.88 -3.69
C GLY A 226 -1.88 -24.04 -3.81
N ASP A 227 -2.29 -24.36 -5.03
CA ASP A 227 -2.96 -25.63 -5.35
C ASP A 227 -1.97 -26.80 -5.23
N SER A 228 -2.46 -28.05 -5.22
CA SER A 228 -1.64 -29.27 -5.15
C SER A 228 -0.61 -29.38 -6.29
N LYS A 229 -0.83 -28.66 -7.39
CA LYS A 229 0.08 -28.54 -8.55
C LYS A 229 1.05 -27.36 -8.44
N GLY A 230 1.09 -26.66 -7.31
CA GLY A 230 1.91 -25.46 -7.10
C GLY A 230 1.37 -24.18 -7.77
N LYS A 231 0.19 -24.23 -8.41
CA LYS A 231 -0.43 -23.05 -9.03
C LYS A 231 -1.07 -22.17 -7.97
N LEU A 232 -0.68 -20.90 -7.93
CA LEU A 232 -1.21 -19.96 -6.96
C LEU A 232 -2.64 -19.54 -7.28
N GLN A 233 -3.52 -19.63 -6.30
CA GLN A 233 -4.87 -19.11 -6.38
C GLN A 233 -4.86 -17.59 -6.21
N LYS A 234 -5.56 -16.89 -7.10
CA LYS A 234 -5.64 -15.43 -7.04
C LYS A 234 -6.41 -15.02 -5.78
N PHE A 235 -5.76 -14.26 -4.90
CA PHE A 235 -6.38 -13.71 -3.69
C PHE A 235 -6.40 -12.18 -3.75
N PHE A 236 -7.57 -11.59 -3.44
CA PHE A 236 -7.71 -10.14 -3.39
C PHE A 236 -7.60 -9.68 -1.94
N PHE A 237 -6.53 -8.96 -1.63
CA PHE A 237 -6.24 -8.44 -0.30
C PHE A 237 -7.10 -7.21 0.04
N SER A 238 -8.35 -7.44 0.40
CA SER A 238 -9.23 -6.46 1.02
C SER A 238 -9.41 -6.78 2.52
N ALA A 239 -9.74 -5.79 3.34
CA ALA A 239 -9.99 -6.01 4.77
C ALA A 239 -11.02 -7.13 5.00
N ASP A 240 -12.12 -7.11 4.24
CA ASP A 240 -13.22 -8.07 4.36
C ASP A 240 -12.79 -9.49 3.97
N ASN A 241 -12.03 -9.62 2.87
CA ASN A 241 -11.53 -10.92 2.43
C ASN A 241 -10.48 -11.48 3.40
N VAL A 242 -9.63 -10.63 3.98
CA VAL A 242 -8.62 -11.05 4.96
C VAL A 242 -9.31 -11.49 6.26
N ARG A 243 -10.29 -10.72 6.75
CA ARG A 243 -11.10 -11.11 7.93
C ARG A 243 -11.79 -12.45 7.72
N ALA A 244 -12.39 -12.67 6.56
CA ALA A 244 -13.08 -13.91 6.23
C ALA A 244 -12.12 -15.09 6.03
N ALA A 245 -11.05 -14.92 5.24
CA ALA A 245 -10.14 -16.00 4.90
C ALA A 245 -9.33 -16.53 6.09
N PHE A 246 -8.97 -15.66 7.04
CA PHE A 246 -8.21 -16.04 8.24
C PHE A 246 -9.07 -16.16 9.50
N GLY A 247 -10.40 -15.98 9.39
CA GLY A 247 -11.30 -16.06 10.53
C GLY A 247 -10.97 -15.07 11.66
N LEU A 248 -10.48 -13.86 11.33
CA LEU A 248 -9.93 -12.93 12.33
C LEU A 248 -10.92 -12.56 13.43
N ASN A 249 -12.21 -12.46 13.12
CA ASN A 249 -13.26 -12.20 14.11
C ASN A 249 -13.39 -13.32 15.15
N GLN A 250 -13.27 -14.57 14.71
CA GLN A 250 -13.33 -15.72 15.61
C GLN A 250 -12.04 -15.80 16.43
N LEU A 251 -10.89 -15.67 15.77
CA LEU A 251 -9.59 -15.68 16.44
C LEU A 251 -9.49 -14.60 17.52
N TYR A 252 -9.98 -13.40 17.24
CA TYR A 252 -10.01 -12.30 18.20
C TYR A 252 -10.87 -12.63 19.42
N LYS A 253 -12.06 -13.20 19.22
CA LYS A 253 -12.92 -13.64 20.34
C LYS A 253 -12.22 -14.69 21.19
N GLU A 254 -11.63 -15.71 20.57
CA GLU A 254 -10.86 -16.76 21.26
C GLU A 254 -9.71 -16.17 22.09
N CYS A 255 -9.02 -15.17 21.55
CA CYS A 255 -7.93 -14.46 22.23
C CYS A 255 -8.43 -13.59 23.39
N VAL A 256 -9.57 -12.92 23.25
CA VAL A 256 -10.18 -12.12 24.34
C VAL A 256 -10.66 -13.02 25.48
N GLU A 257 -11.23 -14.18 25.16
CA GLU A 257 -11.70 -15.16 26.15
C GLU A 257 -10.52 -15.85 26.88
N ASN A 258 -9.36 -15.98 26.23
CA ASN A 258 -8.17 -16.62 26.79
C ASN A 258 -6.96 -15.68 26.86
N PRO A 259 -7.00 -14.64 27.71
CA PRO A 259 -5.91 -13.68 27.82
C PRO A 259 -4.66 -14.33 28.42
N LEU A 260 -3.47 -13.86 28.00
CA LEU A 260 -2.22 -14.26 28.64
C LEU A 260 -2.24 -13.78 30.09
N LYS A 261 -2.05 -14.71 31.03
CA LYS A 261 -1.83 -14.35 32.43
C LYS A 261 -0.57 -13.49 32.51
N LYS A 262 -0.72 -12.22 32.91
CA LYS A 262 0.42 -11.33 33.14
C LYS A 262 1.37 -12.03 34.12
N PRO A 263 2.69 -12.10 33.85
CA PRO A 263 3.63 -12.62 34.83
C PRO A 263 3.49 -11.78 36.10
N LYS A 264 3.34 -12.45 37.26
CA LYS A 264 3.34 -11.78 38.57
C LYS A 264 4.60 -10.93 38.63
N GLN A 265 4.46 -9.62 38.75
CA GLN A 265 5.58 -8.75 39.08
C GLN A 265 6.16 -9.27 40.39
N ILE A 266 7.37 -9.82 40.35
CA ILE A 266 8.12 -10.14 41.55
C ILE A 266 8.57 -8.78 42.09
N THR A 267 7.77 -8.20 42.98
CA THR A 267 8.20 -7.06 43.79
C THR A 267 9.40 -7.53 44.60
N THR A 268 10.60 -7.25 44.10
CA THR A 268 11.83 -7.51 44.84
C THR A 268 11.86 -6.52 46.00
N THR A 269 11.43 -6.96 47.18
CA THR A 269 11.64 -6.27 48.45
C THR A 269 13.14 -6.25 48.75
N VAL A 270 13.88 -5.33 48.12
CA VAL A 270 15.24 -4.97 48.53
C VAL A 270 15.16 -3.75 49.45
N THR A 271 14.81 -3.99 50.71
CA THR A 271 15.15 -3.06 51.80
C THR A 271 15.21 -3.82 53.13
N ALA A 272 16.27 -4.60 53.30
CA ALA A 272 16.82 -4.91 54.61
C ALA A 272 18.32 -5.25 54.43
N ALA A 273 19.14 -4.75 55.34
CA ALA A 273 20.59 -5.01 55.49
C ALA A 273 21.59 -4.10 54.75
N VAL A 274 21.44 -2.77 54.84
CA VAL A 274 22.61 -1.85 54.90
C VAL A 274 22.35 -0.79 55.97
N LYS A 275 22.46 -1.17 57.24
CA LYS A 275 22.59 -0.25 58.39
C LYS A 275 23.10 -1.03 59.61
N LYS A 276 24.30 -1.59 59.47
CA LYS A 276 25.17 -2.08 60.57
C LYS A 276 26.61 -2.21 60.04
N ALA A 277 27.16 -1.08 59.59
CA ALA A 277 28.58 -0.89 59.34
C ALA A 277 28.84 0.60 59.08
N GLN A 278 28.68 1.41 60.13
CA GLN A 278 29.33 2.71 60.35
C GLN A 278 28.97 3.19 61.75
#